data_AF-A0A920UJU5-F1
#
_entry.id   AF-A0A920UJU5-F1
#
_cell.length_a   1.000
_cell.length_b   1.000
_cell.length_c   1.000
_cell.angle_alpha   90.00
_cell.angle_beta   90.00
_cell.angle_gamma   90.00
#
_symmetry.space_group_name_H-M   'P 1'
#
loop_
_entity.id
_entity.type
_entity.pdbx_description
1 polymer ?
#
loop_
_entity_poly.entity_id
_entity_poly.type
_entity_poly.pdbx_seq_one_letter_code
_entity_poly.pdbx_strand_id
1 'polypeptide(L)'
;MRIGIDVGGTFTDLVVAQNNQPIKQFKTHSTPKDPSIGVLNGLTEIANSNKMTLNELLAKVELIVHGTTVATNTLIERKGAKVGIITTHGFRDLLEIREGLKEDRYNLRMAPVDPLVPRYLRLGVKKELNMMEAFILL
;
A
#
# COMPACT_ATOMS: atom_id res chain seq x y z
N MET A 1 -22.12 12.05 -7.71
CA MET A 1 -22.04 10.96 -6.69
C MET A 1 -20.59 10.75 -6.29
N ARG A 2 -20.28 10.45 -5.01
CA ARG A 2 -18.91 10.15 -4.55
C ARG A 2 -18.83 8.73 -4.00
N ILE A 3 -17.75 8.00 -4.32
CA ILE A 3 -17.53 6.62 -3.89
C ILE A 3 -16.20 6.52 -3.13
N GLY A 4 -16.24 6.02 -1.90
CA GLY A 4 -15.07 5.55 -1.17
C GLY A 4 -14.92 4.05 -1.34
N ILE A 5 -13.69 3.58 -1.51
CA ILE A 5 -13.36 2.16 -1.68
C ILE A 5 -12.22 1.85 -0.71
N ASP A 6 -12.34 0.78 0.06
CA ASP A 6 -11.25 0.23 0.85
C ASP A 6 -11.04 -1.25 0.50
N VAL A 7 -9.89 -1.54 -0.12
CA VAL A 7 -9.52 -2.90 -0.49
C VAL A 7 -8.73 -3.55 0.64
N GLY A 8 -9.39 -4.43 1.38
CA GLY A 8 -8.82 -5.30 2.41
C GLY A 8 -8.28 -6.62 1.86
N GLY A 9 -7.74 -7.46 2.75
CA GLY A 9 -7.30 -8.82 2.39
C GLY A 9 -8.46 -9.79 2.13
N THR A 10 -9.56 -9.66 2.90
CA THR A 10 -10.71 -10.58 2.81
C THR A 10 -11.91 -9.96 2.10
N PHE A 11 -12.16 -8.67 2.35
CA PHE A 11 -13.29 -7.93 1.81
C PHE A 11 -12.83 -6.62 1.19
N THR A 12 -13.58 -6.19 0.18
CA THR A 12 -13.53 -4.84 -0.38
C THR A 12 -14.79 -4.12 0.07
N ASP A 13 -14.61 -3.04 0.82
CA ASP A 13 -15.67 -2.21 1.35
C ASP A 13 -15.88 -1.00 0.43
N LEU A 14 -17.13 -0.67 0.09
CA LEU A 14 -17.46 0.50 -0.71
C LEU A 14 -18.52 1.33 -0.01
N VAL A 15 -18.37 2.65 -0.08
CA VAL A 15 -19.27 3.62 0.54
C VAL A 15 -19.70 4.63 -0.51
N VAL A 16 -21.01 4.83 -0.67
CA VAL A 16 -21.58 5.77 -1.63
C VAL A 16 -22.19 6.96 -0.90
N ALA A 17 -21.73 8.16 -1.25
CA ALA A 17 -22.24 9.42 -0.74
C ALA A 17 -22.87 10.25 -1.88
N GLN A 18 -24.12 10.66 -1.67
CA GLN A 18 -24.88 11.51 -2.57
C GLN A 18 -25.53 12.64 -1.77
N ASN A 19 -25.70 13.82 -2.39
CA ASN A 19 -26.34 14.95 -1.73
C ASN A 19 -27.78 14.60 -1.37
N ASN A 20 -28.20 14.94 -0.15
CA ASN A 20 -29.55 14.71 0.37
C ASN A 20 -30.02 13.24 0.34
N GLN A 21 -29.09 12.28 0.32
CA GLN A 21 -29.39 10.86 0.48
C GLN A 21 -28.59 10.25 1.63
N PRO A 22 -29.11 9.23 2.33
CA PRO A 22 -28.34 8.46 3.28
C PRO A 22 -27.11 7.82 2.63
N ILE A 23 -26.03 7.70 3.39
CA ILE A 23 -24.85 6.95 2.97
C ILE A 23 -25.24 5.47 2.78
N LYS A 24 -24.82 4.89 1.66
CA LYS A 24 -25.01 3.46 1.38
C LYS A 24 -23.66 2.74 1.46
N GLN A 25 -23.68 1.51 1.96
CA GLN A 25 -22.49 0.66 2.13
C GLN A 25 -22.67 -0.62 1.34
N PHE A 26 -21.58 -1.08 0.73
CA PHE A 26 -21.52 -2.31 -0.05
C PHE A 26 -20.25 -3.07 0.35
N LYS A 27 -20.31 -4.39 0.30
CA LYS A 27 -19.20 -5.26 0.70
C LYS A 27 -19.12 -6.42 -0.27
N THR A 28 -17.96 -6.59 -0.87
CA THR A 28 -17.66 -7.72 -1.75
C THR A 28 -16.44 -8.48 -1.24
N HIS A 29 -16.27 -9.71 -1.70
CA HIS A 29 -15.04 -10.46 -1.44
C HIS A 29 -13.85 -9.82 -2.14
N SER A 30 -12.74 -9.65 -1.42
CA SER A 30 -11.46 -9.32 -2.03
C SER A 30 -10.96 -10.49 -2.87
N THR A 31 -10.24 -10.15 -3.93
CA THR A 31 -9.59 -11.14 -4.80
C THR A 31 -8.08 -10.91 -4.73
N PRO A 32 -7.33 -11.58 -3.84
CA PRO A 32 -5.92 -11.24 -3.57
C PRO A 32 -5.00 -11.34 -4.79
N LYS A 33 -5.32 -12.21 -5.75
CA LYS A 33 -4.57 -12.33 -7.01
C LYS A 33 -4.78 -11.14 -7.95
N ASP A 34 -5.95 -10.54 -7.90
CA ASP A 34 -6.33 -9.38 -8.71
C ASP A 34 -7.39 -8.56 -7.97
N PRO A 35 -6.97 -7.58 -7.14
CA PRO A 35 -7.89 -6.79 -6.34
C PRO A 35 -8.88 -5.97 -7.15
N SER A 36 -8.59 -5.70 -8.43
CA SER A 36 -9.49 -4.98 -9.33
C SER A 36 -10.82 -5.71 -9.52
N ILE A 37 -10.83 -7.04 -9.44
CA ILE A 37 -12.06 -7.84 -9.54
C ILE A 37 -13.01 -7.54 -8.37
N GLY A 38 -12.50 -7.50 -7.14
CA GLY A 38 -13.32 -7.19 -5.95
C GLY A 38 -13.97 -5.80 -6.03
N VAL A 39 -13.19 -4.83 -6.52
CA VAL A 39 -13.65 -3.46 -6.76
C VAL A 39 -14.74 -3.41 -7.83
N LEU A 40 -14.53 -4.06 -8.99
CA LEU A 40 -15.51 -4.08 -10.08
C LEU A 40 -16.81 -4.77 -9.67
N ASN A 41 -16.73 -5.85 -8.88
CA ASN A 41 -17.91 -6.50 -8.31
C ASN A 41 -18.70 -5.52 -7.43
N GLY A 42 -18.02 -4.77 -6.56
CA GLY A 42 -18.68 -3.79 -5.69
C GLY A 42 -19.33 -2.64 -6.45
N LEU A 43 -18.64 -2.11 -7.48
CA LEU A 43 -19.21 -1.09 -8.37
C LEU A 43 -20.43 -1.62 -9.14
N THR A 44 -20.40 -2.88 -9.55
CA THR A 44 -21.52 -3.54 -10.22
C THR A 44 -22.72 -3.72 -9.28
N GLU A 45 -22.50 -4.08 -8.02
CA GLU A 45 -23.56 -4.12 -6.99
C GLU A 45 -24.18 -2.74 -6.75
N ILE A 46 -23.36 -1.69 -6.69
CA ILE A 46 -23.83 -0.31 -6.60
C ILE A 46 -24.71 0.02 -7.81
N ALA A 47 -24.27 -0.30 -9.02
CA ALA A 47 -25.02 -0.04 -10.26
C ALA A 47 -26.39 -0.75 -10.24
N ASN A 48 -26.39 -2.04 -9.90
CA ASN A 48 -27.60 -2.85 -9.77
C ASN A 48 -28.58 -2.28 -8.72
N SER A 49 -28.08 -1.85 -7.57
CA SER A 49 -28.92 -1.24 -6.51
C SER A 49 -29.57 0.09 -6.95
N ASN A 50 -28.98 0.77 -7.93
CA ASN A 50 -29.51 2.01 -8.53
C ASN A 50 -30.30 1.75 -9.82
N LYS A 51 -30.47 0.47 -10.23
CA LYS A 51 -31.10 0.06 -11.49
C LYS A 51 -30.44 0.71 -12.71
N MET A 52 -29.11 0.77 -12.70
CA MET A 52 -28.29 1.33 -13.77
C MET A 52 -27.28 0.28 -14.25
N THR A 53 -26.82 0.43 -15.48
CA THR A 53 -25.60 -0.24 -15.94
C THR A 53 -24.37 0.34 -15.25
N LEU A 54 -23.27 -0.42 -15.23
CA LEU A 54 -22.01 0.07 -14.66
C LEU A 54 -21.52 1.35 -15.37
N ASN A 55 -21.66 1.44 -16.70
CA ASN A 55 -21.27 2.61 -17.46
C ASN A 55 -22.08 3.86 -17.08
N GLU A 56 -23.40 3.72 -16.92
CA GLU A 56 -24.27 4.82 -16.48
C GLU A 56 -23.97 5.26 -15.05
N LEU A 57 -23.64 4.32 -14.16
CA LEU A 57 -23.19 4.65 -12.81
C LEU A 57 -21.91 5.48 -12.87
N LEU A 58 -20.87 4.97 -13.55
CA LEU A 58 -19.55 5.61 -13.64
C LEU A 58 -19.64 7.01 -14.25
N ALA A 59 -20.51 7.23 -15.24
CA ALA A 59 -20.76 8.55 -15.81
C ALA A 59 -21.32 9.59 -14.81
N LYS A 60 -21.92 9.13 -13.70
CA LYS A 60 -22.48 9.98 -12.63
C LYS A 60 -21.57 10.10 -11.40
N VAL A 61 -20.44 9.38 -11.40
CA VAL A 61 -19.45 9.44 -10.32
C VAL A 61 -18.55 10.65 -10.55
N GLU A 62 -18.54 11.56 -9.59
CA GLU A 62 -17.71 12.77 -9.60
C GLU A 62 -16.32 12.50 -9.01
N LEU A 63 -16.24 11.57 -8.05
CA LEU A 63 -15.01 11.25 -7.32
C LEU A 63 -15.03 9.82 -6.84
N ILE A 64 -13.90 9.13 -7.05
CA ILE A 64 -13.57 7.85 -6.41
C ILE A 64 -12.35 8.09 -5.52
N VAL A 65 -12.50 7.79 -4.22
CA VAL A 65 -11.38 7.72 -3.28
C VAL A 65 -11.06 6.26 -3.06
N HIS A 66 -9.88 5.83 -3.51
CA HIS A 66 -9.45 4.44 -3.44
C HIS A 66 -8.37 4.25 -2.38
N GLY A 67 -8.74 3.59 -1.29
CA GLY A 67 -7.84 3.11 -0.24
C GLY A 67 -7.57 1.62 -0.42
N THR A 68 -6.36 1.19 -0.04
CA THR A 68 -6.01 -0.23 -0.01
C THR A 68 -5.02 -0.52 1.10
N THR A 69 -5.14 -1.71 1.69
CA THR A 69 -4.20 -2.24 2.67
C THR A 69 -3.15 -3.16 2.05
N VAL A 70 -3.19 -3.37 0.73
CA VAL A 70 -2.28 -4.29 0.01
C VAL A 70 -0.82 -3.90 0.21
N ALA A 71 -0.48 -2.61 0.10
CA ALA A 71 0.90 -2.14 0.26
C ALA A 71 1.45 -2.41 1.67
N THR A 72 0.68 -2.07 2.69
CA THR A 72 1.05 -2.28 4.10
C THR A 72 1.21 -3.76 4.42
N ASN A 73 0.27 -4.60 3.97
CA ASN A 73 0.35 -6.05 4.16
C ASN A 73 1.53 -6.66 3.41
N THR A 74 1.81 -6.18 2.20
CA THR A 74 2.98 -6.62 1.41
C THR A 74 4.29 -6.35 2.16
N LEU A 75 4.39 -5.20 2.83
CA LEU A 75 5.55 -4.84 3.66
C LEU A 75 5.66 -5.72 4.90
N ILE A 76 4.56 -5.88 5.66
CA ILE A 76 4.53 -6.67 6.90
C ILE A 76 4.85 -8.14 6.61
N GLU A 77 4.26 -8.71 5.56
CA GLU A 77 4.45 -10.12 5.18
C GLU A 77 5.72 -10.36 4.36
N ARG A 78 6.45 -9.29 3.99
CA ARG A 78 7.66 -9.34 3.15
C ARG A 78 7.45 -10.09 1.82
N LYS A 79 6.26 -9.95 1.21
CA LYS A 79 5.89 -10.57 -0.07
C LYS A 79 6.10 -9.64 -1.28
N GLY A 80 6.78 -8.52 -1.09
CA GLY A 80 7.07 -7.56 -2.15
C GLY A 80 8.12 -8.06 -3.15
N ALA A 81 8.41 -7.22 -4.14
CA ALA A 81 9.48 -7.48 -5.10
C ALA A 81 10.85 -7.57 -4.41
N LYS A 82 11.76 -8.33 -5.02
CA LYS A 82 13.16 -8.37 -4.59
C LYS A 82 13.85 -7.06 -5.03
N VAL A 83 14.17 -6.22 -4.06
CA VAL A 83 14.77 -4.90 -4.30
C VAL A 83 16.25 -4.84 -3.92
N GLY A 84 16.97 -3.91 -4.54
CA GLY A 84 18.33 -3.51 -4.16
C GLY A 84 18.40 -2.05 -3.69
N ILE A 85 19.49 -1.66 -3.02
CA ILE A 85 19.73 -0.27 -2.62
C ILE A 85 21.06 0.21 -3.18
N ILE A 86 21.05 1.38 -3.80
CA ILE A 86 22.27 2.16 -4.08
C ILE A 86 22.41 3.24 -3.01
N THR A 87 23.56 3.27 -2.35
CA THR A 87 23.92 4.31 -1.38
C THR A 87 25.17 5.06 -1.84
N THR A 88 25.48 6.18 -1.21
CA THR A 88 26.84 6.74 -1.25
C THR A 88 27.85 5.71 -0.72
N HIS A 89 29.06 5.68 -1.28
CA HIS A 89 30.15 4.84 -0.81
C HIS A 89 30.38 5.03 0.70
N GLY A 90 30.48 3.94 1.45
CA GLY A 90 30.58 3.95 2.92
C GLY A 90 29.24 3.84 3.66
N PHE A 91 28.09 4.02 3.00
CA PHE A 91 26.77 4.06 3.65
C PHE A 91 25.90 2.81 3.45
N ARG A 92 26.45 1.72 2.88
CA ARG A 92 25.69 0.50 2.60
C ARG A 92 25.14 -0.22 3.87
N ASP A 93 25.65 0.15 5.04
CA ASP A 93 25.30 -0.39 6.37
C ASP A 93 24.18 0.37 7.10
N LEU A 94 23.56 1.37 6.45
CA LEU A 94 22.61 2.27 7.11
C LEU A 94 21.39 1.52 7.70
N LEU A 95 20.90 0.49 7.01
CA LEU A 95 19.77 -0.31 7.50
C LEU A 95 20.10 -1.13 8.75
N GLU A 96 21.36 -1.52 8.96
CA GLU A 96 21.81 -2.19 10.19
C GLU A 96 22.02 -1.21 11.34
N ILE A 97 22.55 -0.02 11.05
CA ILE A 97 22.84 1.00 12.07
C ILE A 97 21.55 1.50 12.71
N ARG A 98 20.52 1.78 11.89
CA ARG A 98 19.21 2.34 12.29
C ARG A 98 19.33 3.72 12.94
N GLU A 99 18.24 4.48 12.93
CA GLU A 99 18.17 5.76 13.65
C GLU A 99 17.85 5.59 15.16
N GLY A 100 18.28 4.48 15.77
CA GLY A 100 18.08 4.23 17.20
C GLY A 100 16.64 3.96 17.65
N LEU A 101 15.67 3.89 16.73
CA LEU A 101 14.29 3.50 17.04
C LEU A 101 14.25 2.00 17.39
N LYS A 102 14.12 1.72 18.69
CA LYS A 102 13.83 0.39 19.24
C LYS A 102 12.41 0.37 19.77
N GLU A 103 11.71 -0.74 19.55
CA GLU A 103 10.38 -0.99 20.10
C GLU A 103 10.39 -0.91 21.63
N ASP A 104 11.38 -1.56 22.26
CA ASP A 104 11.72 -1.39 23.66
C ASP A 104 13.10 -0.71 23.79
N ARG A 105 13.08 0.59 24.12
CA ARG A 105 14.29 1.42 24.20
C ARG A 105 15.22 1.02 25.34
N TYR A 106 14.72 0.37 26.39
CA TYR A 106 15.52 0.01 27.58
C TYR A 106 16.03 -1.43 27.54
N ASN A 107 15.53 -2.26 26.61
CA ASN A 107 16.02 -3.61 26.41
C ASN A 107 17.32 -3.62 25.57
N LEU A 108 18.47 -3.65 26.26
CA LEU A 108 19.79 -3.74 25.63
C LEU A 108 20.04 -5.08 24.92
N ARG A 109 19.25 -6.12 25.20
CA ARG A 109 19.38 -7.46 24.62
C ARG A 109 18.43 -7.69 23.43
N MET A 110 17.65 -6.69 23.02
CA MET A 110 16.73 -6.80 21.89
C MET A 110 17.51 -7.10 20.61
N ALA A 111 17.17 -8.20 19.94
CA ALA A 111 17.74 -8.56 18.66
C ALA A 111 17.34 -7.55 17.57
N PRO A 112 18.23 -7.24 16.62
CA PRO A 112 17.85 -6.41 15.50
C PRO A 112 16.87 -7.15 14.58
N VAL A 113 15.69 -6.56 14.33
CA VAL A 113 14.84 -6.84 13.15
C VAL A 113 15.66 -7.01 11.86
N ASP A 114 15.35 -8.01 11.06
CA ASP A 114 16.00 -8.19 9.76
C ASP A 114 15.76 -6.97 8.86
N PRO A 115 16.77 -6.44 8.16
CA PRO A 115 16.57 -5.34 7.23
C PRO A 115 15.67 -5.77 6.07
N LEU A 116 14.95 -4.82 5.45
CA LEU A 116 14.11 -5.10 4.27
C LEU A 116 14.92 -5.57 3.07
N VAL A 117 16.11 -4.99 2.90
CA VAL A 117 17.05 -5.36 1.82
C VAL A 117 18.26 -6.03 2.45
N PRO A 118 18.62 -7.27 2.11
CA PRO A 118 19.81 -7.91 2.65
C PRO A 118 21.08 -7.23 2.15
N ARG A 119 22.15 -7.27 2.96
CA ARG A 119 23.41 -6.56 2.70
C ARG A 119 24.01 -6.81 1.32
N TYR A 120 23.91 -8.04 0.79
CA TYR A 120 24.48 -8.39 -0.51
C TYR A 120 23.75 -7.76 -1.72
N LEU A 121 22.56 -7.18 -1.51
CA LEU A 121 21.82 -6.41 -2.51
C LEU A 121 22.01 -4.89 -2.36
N ARG A 122 23.05 -4.47 -1.64
CA ARG A 122 23.33 -3.05 -1.39
C ARG A 122 24.70 -2.66 -1.91
N LEU A 123 24.73 -1.62 -2.74
CA LEU A 123 25.93 -1.16 -3.42
C LEU A 123 26.20 0.31 -3.12
N GLY A 124 27.44 0.60 -2.73
CA GLY A 124 27.90 1.97 -2.53
C GLY A 124 28.56 2.51 -3.79
N VAL A 125 28.08 3.64 -4.30
CA VAL A 125 28.68 4.34 -5.45
C VAL A 125 29.46 5.57 -5.01
N LYS A 126 30.59 5.83 -5.67
CA LYS A 126 31.34 7.08 -5.45
C LYS A 126 30.56 8.23 -6.08
N LYS A 127 30.24 9.25 -5.29
CA LYS A 127 29.62 10.50 -5.73
C LYS A 127 30.41 11.65 -5.10
N GLU A 128 30.57 12.77 -5.80
CA GLU A 128 31.31 13.95 -5.33
C GLU A 128 30.50 14.85 -4.37
N LEU A 129 29.26 14.48 -4.06
CA LEU A 129 28.38 15.24 -3.16
C LEU A 129 28.42 14.68 -1.73
N ASN A 130 28.57 15.59 -0.74
CA ASN A 130 28.65 15.31 0.69
C ASN A 130 27.32 14.90 1.36
N MET A 131 26.28 14.54 0.59
CA MET A 131 24.95 14.21 1.12
C MET A 131 24.68 12.70 1.13
N MET A 132 23.98 12.25 2.17
CA MET A 132 23.51 10.88 2.30
C MET A 132 22.27 10.68 1.42
N GLU A 133 22.39 9.85 0.38
CA GLU A 133 21.28 9.46 -0.48
C GLU A 133 21.18 7.94 -0.55
N ALA A 134 19.97 7.42 -0.46
CA ALA A 134 19.65 6.01 -0.70
C ALA A 134 18.58 5.92 -1.77
N PHE A 135 18.90 5.24 -2.87
CA PHE A 135 17.96 4.94 -3.95
C PHE A 135 17.55 3.47 -3.89
N ILE A 136 16.25 3.21 -3.97
CA ILE A 136 15.70 1.85 -4.08
C ILE A 136 15.65 1.48 -5.57
N LEU A 137 16.23 0.34 -5.92
CA LEU A 137 16.08 -0.27 -7.24
C LEU A 137 15.07 -1.41 -7.14
N LEU A 138 14.06 -1.36 -8.02
CA LEU A 138 13.01 -2.35 -8.20
C LEU A 138 13.42 -3.41 -9.23
#